data_AF-A0AAV0FQF6-F1
#
_entry.id   AF-A0AAV0FQF6-F1
#
_cell.length_a   1.000
_cell.length_b   1.000
_cell.length_c   1.000
_cell.angle_alpha   90.00
_cell.angle_beta   90.00
_cell.angle_gamma   90.00
#
_symmetry.space_group_name_H-M   'P 1'
#
loop_
_entity.id
_entity.type
_entity.pdbx_description
1 polymer ?
#
loop_
_entity_poly.entity_id
_entity_poly.type
_entity_poly.pdbx_seq_one_letter_code
_entity_poly.pdbx_strand_id
1 'polypeptide(L)'
;MKKILGLTNILSHFLQQKDQNILEAVSLVKSTKAKFQDLRESGWDGLLEDVSSFCVKNKIDILNMEETNHRSRRVRHPVTNYHHFRVDIFCQVIDQISLEMENRFSESNTELLTCLACLDPRDKFSNFCESKLLNLAELYSCDFSSVDRMELK
;
A
#
# COMPACT_ATOMS: atom_id res chain seq x y z
N MET A 1 -8.30 6.88 11.35
CA MET A 1 -8.97 6.74 10.03
C MET A 1 -8.63 7.84 9.03
N LYS A 2 -8.70 9.14 9.35
CA LYS A 2 -8.44 10.22 8.36
C LYS A 2 -7.10 10.08 7.61
N LYS A 3 -6.00 9.76 8.31
CA LYS A 3 -4.67 9.54 7.68
C LYS A 3 -4.70 8.36 6.68
N ILE A 4 -5.22 7.20 7.12
CA ILE A 4 -5.37 5.99 6.31
C ILE A 4 -6.20 6.26 5.05
N LEU A 5 -7.39 6.85 5.22
CA LEU A 5 -8.28 7.18 4.10
C LEU A 5 -7.70 8.25 3.18
N GLY A 6 -6.92 9.19 3.73
CA GLY A 6 -6.20 10.19 2.94
C GLY A 6 -5.19 9.57 1.99
N LEU A 7 -4.40 8.59 2.47
CA LEU A 7 -3.44 7.86 1.63
C LEU A 7 -4.13 7.09 0.51
N THR A 8 -5.18 6.32 0.82
CA THR A 8 -5.92 5.57 -0.20
C THR A 8 -6.63 6.49 -1.18
N ASN A 9 -7.13 7.65 -0.74
CA ASN A 9 -7.81 8.61 -1.60
C ASN A 9 -6.88 9.25 -2.63
N ILE A 10 -5.64 9.60 -2.25
CA ILE A 10 -4.64 10.12 -3.19
C ILE A 10 -4.35 9.09 -4.28
N LEU A 11 -4.10 7.84 -3.88
CA LEU A 11 -3.87 6.76 -4.83
C LEU A 11 -5.09 6.54 -5.74
N SER A 12 -6.29 6.51 -5.16
CA SER A 12 -7.54 6.30 -5.88
C SER A 12 -7.77 7.38 -6.95
N HIS A 13 -7.61 8.65 -6.59
CA HIS A 13 -7.76 9.75 -7.54
C HIS A 13 -6.74 9.67 -8.68
N PHE A 14 -5.47 9.37 -8.37
CA PHE A 14 -4.44 9.26 -9.40
C PHE A 14 -4.77 8.13 -10.38
N LEU A 15 -5.09 6.93 -9.88
CA LEU A 15 -5.38 5.77 -10.72
C LEU A 15 -6.68 5.91 -11.54
N GLN A 16 -7.59 6.81 -11.15
CA GLN A 16 -8.84 7.07 -11.88
C GLN A 16 -8.72 8.14 -12.96
N GLN A 17 -7.64 8.92 -12.98
CA GLN A 17 -7.44 9.91 -14.02
C GLN A 17 -7.25 9.24 -15.38
N LYS A 18 -7.68 9.93 -16.44
CA LYS A 18 -7.41 9.50 -17.81
C LYS A 18 -5.93 9.80 -18.14
N ASP A 19 -5.37 9.00 -19.04
CA ASP A 19 -4.02 9.20 -19.62
C ASP A 19 -2.83 9.12 -18.65
N GLN A 20 -2.94 8.35 -17.58
CA GLN A 20 -1.86 8.19 -16.60
C GLN A 20 -0.60 7.58 -17.22
N ASN A 21 0.55 8.04 -16.71
CA ASN A 21 1.83 7.39 -16.98
C ASN A 21 1.95 6.13 -16.11
N ILE A 22 2.15 4.97 -16.75
CA ILE A 22 2.24 3.68 -16.05
C ILE A 22 3.37 3.67 -15.02
N LEU A 23 4.53 4.28 -15.35
CA LEU A 23 5.67 4.34 -14.44
C LEU A 23 5.37 5.20 -13.20
N GLU A 24 4.68 6.33 -13.39
CA GLU A 24 4.25 7.18 -12.27
C GLU A 24 3.22 6.46 -11.40
N ALA A 25 2.27 5.75 -12.01
CA ALA A 25 1.26 4.96 -11.30
C ALA A 25 1.90 3.85 -10.46
N VAL A 26 2.83 3.07 -11.04
CA VAL A 26 3.56 2.03 -10.31
C VAL A 26 4.40 2.62 -9.18
N SER A 27 5.06 3.76 -9.41
CA SER A 27 5.83 4.47 -8.38
C SER A 27 4.93 4.93 -7.22
N LEU A 28 3.75 5.48 -7.53
CA LEU A 28 2.79 5.92 -6.52
C LEU A 28 2.24 4.74 -5.70
N VAL A 29 1.95 3.60 -6.33
CA VAL A 29 1.56 2.37 -5.63
C VAL A 29 2.65 1.95 -4.65
N LYS A 30 3.92 1.87 -5.09
CA LYS A 30 5.06 1.51 -4.22
C LYS A 30 5.23 2.50 -3.06
N SER A 31 5.16 3.80 -3.33
CA SER A 31 5.22 4.84 -2.30
C SER A 31 4.08 4.72 -1.30
N THR A 32 2.87 4.41 -1.76
CA THR A 32 1.70 4.24 -0.89
C THR A 32 1.83 3.02 0.01
N LYS A 33 2.31 1.89 -0.52
CA LYS A 33 2.62 0.69 0.27
C LYS A 33 3.65 1.00 1.37
N ALA A 34 4.75 1.67 1.03
CA ALA A 34 5.76 2.07 2.00
C ALA A 34 5.17 2.95 3.12
N LYS A 35 4.35 3.94 2.77
CA LYS A 35 3.68 4.80 3.77
C LYS A 35 2.76 4.03 4.71
N PHE A 36 2.08 2.96 4.24
CA PHE A 36 1.29 2.11 5.12
C PHE A 36 2.15 1.30 6.08
N GLN A 37 3.30 0.81 5.61
CA GLN A 37 4.27 0.13 6.48
C GLN A 37 4.82 1.07 7.55
N ASP A 38 5.24 2.28 7.17
CA ASP A 38 5.73 3.30 8.11
C ASP A 38 4.65 3.67 9.14
N LEU A 39 3.41 3.83 8.68
CA LEU A 39 2.26 4.14 9.54
C LEU A 39 1.99 3.02 10.53
N ARG A 40 2.17 1.75 10.13
CA ARG A 40 2.00 0.59 11.01
C ARG A 40 3.06 0.55 12.11
N GLU A 41 4.32 0.79 11.74
CA GLU A 41 5.47 0.63 12.65
C GLU A 41 5.60 1.81 13.62
N SER A 42 5.46 3.03 13.11
CA SER A 42 5.76 4.27 13.86
C SER A 42 4.59 5.25 13.96
N GLY A 43 3.51 5.02 13.23
CA GLY A 43 2.39 5.96 13.12
C GLY A 43 1.40 5.95 14.28
N TRP A 44 1.49 4.97 15.19
CA TRP A 44 0.56 4.83 16.30
C TRP A 44 0.64 5.99 17.30
N ASP A 45 1.85 6.34 17.76
CA ASP A 45 2.01 7.35 18.82
C ASP A 45 1.55 8.73 18.34
N GLY A 46 1.91 9.10 17.10
CA GLY A 46 1.41 10.34 16.50
C GLY A 46 -0.10 10.35 16.26
N LEU A 47 -0.73 9.19 15.99
CA LEU A 47 -2.20 9.10 15.92
C LEU A 47 -2.82 9.28 17.32
N LEU A 48 -2.22 8.67 18.34
CA LEU A 48 -2.69 8.76 19.72
C LEU A 48 -2.61 10.20 20.25
N GLU A 49 -1.54 10.91 19.93
CA GLU A 49 -1.37 12.33 20.25
C GLU A 49 -2.42 13.21 19.54
N ASP A 50 -2.65 13.00 18.24
CA ASP A 50 -3.70 13.71 17.48
C ASP A 50 -5.09 13.47 18.08
N VAL A 51 -5.41 12.23 18.47
CA VAL A 51 -6.70 11.90 19.09
C VAL A 51 -6.80 12.52 20.48
N SER A 52 -5.72 12.46 21.28
CA SER A 52 -5.71 13.02 22.64
C SER A 52 -5.88 14.55 22.61
N SER A 53 -5.17 15.24 21.72
CA SER A 53 -5.31 16.69 21.54
C SER A 53 -6.71 17.08 21.08
N PHE A 54 -7.32 16.30 20.18
CA PHE A 54 -8.71 16.48 19.78
C PHE A 54 -9.68 16.30 20.96
N CYS A 55 -9.49 15.27 21.79
CA CYS A 55 -10.32 15.04 22.97
C CYS A 55 -10.24 16.20 23.95
N VAL A 56 -9.02 16.67 24.29
CA VAL A 56 -8.81 17.83 25.17
C VAL A 56 -9.52 19.07 24.61
N LYS A 57 -9.33 19.36 23.32
CA LYS A 57 -9.94 20.51 22.65
C LYS A 57 -11.47 20.51 22.73
N ASN A 58 -12.08 19.32 22.70
CA ASN A 58 -13.53 19.15 22.71
C ASN A 58 -14.09 18.77 24.10
N LYS A 59 -13.27 18.80 25.16
CA LYS A 59 -13.65 18.41 26.53
C LYS A 59 -14.22 16.99 26.62
N ILE A 60 -13.64 16.07 25.83
CA ILE A 60 -13.94 14.64 25.89
C ILE A 60 -12.92 13.99 26.82
N ASP A 61 -13.39 13.21 27.79
CA ASP A 61 -12.52 12.49 28.71
C ASP A 61 -11.64 11.48 27.95
N ILE A 62 -10.34 11.54 28.21
CA ILE A 62 -9.38 10.61 27.61
C ILE A 62 -9.49 9.28 28.33
N LEU A 63 -9.70 8.24 27.54
CA LEU A 63 -9.78 6.87 28.01
C LEU A 63 -8.40 6.36 28.48
N ASN A 64 -8.36 5.72 29.65
CA ASN A 64 -7.12 5.17 30.20
C ASN A 64 -6.65 3.95 29.39
N MET A 65 -5.49 4.05 28.77
CA MET A 65 -4.94 3.02 27.88
C MET A 65 -4.48 1.76 28.62
N GLU A 66 -4.13 1.87 29.90
CA GLU A 66 -3.71 0.73 30.75
C GLU A 66 -4.90 -0.02 31.35
N GLU A 67 -6.10 0.58 31.30
CA GLU A 67 -7.28 -0.09 31.83
C GLU A 67 -7.71 -1.26 30.94
N THR A 68 -8.23 -2.31 31.57
CA THR A 68 -8.90 -3.41 30.88
C THR A 68 -10.05 -2.90 30.04
N ASN A 69 -10.04 -3.27 28.76
CA ASN A 69 -11.08 -2.90 27.83
C ASN A 69 -12.45 -3.43 28.28
N HIS A 70 -13.47 -2.56 28.31
CA HIS A 70 -14.81 -2.94 28.76
C HIS A 70 -15.40 -4.13 27.97
N ARG A 71 -15.03 -4.28 26.69
CA ARG A 71 -15.45 -5.39 25.82
C ARG A 71 -14.74 -6.70 26.14
N SER A 72 -13.52 -6.65 26.67
CA SER A 72 -12.74 -7.84 27.04
C SER A 72 -12.97 -8.32 28.47
N ARG A 73 -13.68 -7.56 29.31
CA ARG A 73 -14.00 -7.96 30.71
C ARG A 73 -14.77 -9.28 30.82
N ARG A 74 -15.44 -9.71 29.75
CA ARG A 74 -16.20 -10.97 29.68
C ARG A 74 -15.40 -12.13 29.08
N VAL A 75 -14.13 -11.88 28.71
CA VAL A 75 -13.26 -12.83 28.02
C VAL A 75 -12.23 -13.38 29.01
N ARG A 76 -11.81 -14.63 28.80
CA ARG A 76 -10.89 -15.37 29.69
C ARG A 76 -9.54 -14.67 29.90
N HIS A 77 -9.10 -13.88 28.94
CA HIS A 77 -7.90 -13.05 29.00
C HIS A 77 -8.25 -11.60 28.65
N PRO A 78 -8.51 -10.75 29.66
CA PRO A 78 -8.81 -9.35 29.43
C PRO A 78 -7.59 -8.64 28.81
N VAL A 79 -7.81 -7.90 27.72
CA VAL A 79 -6.79 -7.07 27.06
C VAL A 79 -6.91 -5.61 27.52
N THR A 80 -5.81 -4.88 27.49
CA THR A 80 -5.81 -3.44 27.76
C THR A 80 -6.46 -2.67 26.62
N ASN A 81 -6.95 -1.47 26.91
CA ASN A 81 -7.42 -0.55 25.88
C ASN A 81 -6.34 -0.27 24.83
N TYR A 82 -5.09 -0.13 25.25
CA TYR A 82 -3.95 0.04 24.35
C TYR A 82 -3.86 -1.11 23.34
N HIS A 83 -3.87 -2.36 23.81
CA HIS A 83 -3.77 -3.53 22.94
C HIS A 83 -4.95 -3.58 21.96
N HIS A 84 -6.17 -3.35 22.46
CA HIS A 84 -7.34 -3.37 21.60
C HIS A 84 -7.29 -2.35 20.47
N PHE A 85 -6.97 -1.09 20.78
CA PHE A 85 -6.98 -0.05 19.75
C PHE A 85 -5.75 -0.12 18.84
N ARG A 86 -4.55 -0.42 19.37
CA ARG A 86 -3.33 -0.51 18.58
C ARG A 86 -3.30 -1.78 17.74
N VAL A 87 -3.47 -2.94 18.37
CA VAL A 87 -3.24 -4.24 17.73
C VAL A 87 -4.50 -4.71 17.01
N ASP A 88 -5.62 -4.84 17.75
CA ASP A 88 -6.84 -5.43 17.17
C ASP A 88 -7.51 -4.53 16.14
N ILE A 89 -7.36 -3.20 16.24
CA ILE A 89 -8.01 -2.26 15.33
C ILE A 89 -7.01 -1.64 14.36
N PHE A 90 -6.05 -0.87 14.87
CA PHE A 90 -5.18 -0.05 14.02
C PHE A 90 -4.28 -0.89 13.12
N CYS A 91 -3.51 -1.83 13.69
CA CYS A 91 -2.67 -2.74 12.92
C CYS A 91 -3.52 -3.61 12.00
N GLN A 92 -4.64 -4.15 12.49
CA GLN A 92 -5.52 -5.00 11.67
C GLN A 92 -6.04 -4.26 10.42
N VAL A 93 -6.50 -3.02 10.56
CA VAL A 93 -6.97 -2.23 9.41
C VAL A 93 -5.86 -1.97 8.40
N ILE A 94 -4.65 -1.62 8.87
CA ILE A 94 -3.51 -1.39 7.97
C ILE A 94 -3.12 -2.70 7.28
N ASP A 95 -3.06 -3.81 8.00
CA ASP A 95 -2.70 -5.13 7.47
C ASP A 95 -3.68 -5.57 6.38
N GLN A 96 -4.98 -5.33 6.56
CA GLN A 96 -5.99 -5.62 5.53
C GLN A 96 -5.79 -4.75 4.28
N ILE A 97 -5.51 -3.46 4.44
CA ILE A 97 -5.25 -2.56 3.30
C ILE A 97 -3.97 -2.97 2.57
N SER A 98 -2.90 -3.27 3.30
CA SER A 98 -1.63 -3.73 2.74
C SER A 98 -1.77 -5.06 1.99
N LEU A 99 -2.54 -6.01 2.54
CA LEU A 99 -2.85 -7.27 1.87
C LEU A 99 -3.62 -7.04 0.57
N GLU A 100 -4.64 -6.18 0.59
CA GLU A 100 -5.40 -5.87 -0.61
C GLU A 100 -4.55 -5.15 -1.68
N MET A 101 -3.64 -4.27 -1.25
CA MET A 101 -2.65 -3.64 -2.12
C MET A 101 -1.71 -4.67 -2.75
N GLU A 102 -1.30 -5.70 -2.01
CA GLU A 102 -0.44 -6.77 -2.53
C GLU A 102 -1.20 -7.68 -3.52
N ASN A 103 -2.44 -8.04 -3.20
CA ASN A 103 -3.28 -8.86 -4.08
C ASN A 103 -3.54 -8.17 -5.44
N ARG A 104 -3.77 -6.85 -5.43
CA ARG A 104 -4.06 -6.09 -6.67
C ARG A 104 -2.80 -5.70 -7.43
N PHE A 105 -1.76 -5.33 -6.71
CA PHE A 105 -0.52 -4.80 -7.28
C PHE A 105 0.67 -5.63 -6.80
N SER A 106 0.64 -6.93 -7.08
CA SER A 106 1.74 -7.82 -6.74
C SER A 106 3.05 -7.37 -7.38
N GLU A 107 4.17 -7.80 -6.82
CA GLU A 107 5.49 -7.54 -7.38
C GLU A 107 5.55 -7.87 -8.88
N SER A 108 5.11 -9.08 -9.26
CA SER A 108 5.05 -9.54 -10.66
C SER A 108 4.16 -8.65 -11.54
N ASN A 109 2.99 -8.22 -11.07
CA ASN A 109 2.11 -7.34 -11.84
C ASN A 109 2.76 -5.97 -12.05
N THR A 110 3.39 -5.41 -11.02
CA THR A 110 4.06 -4.11 -11.13
C THR A 110 5.31 -4.17 -11.99
N GLU A 111 6.03 -5.29 -11.98
CA GLU A 111 7.17 -5.53 -12.88
C GLU A 111 6.71 -5.65 -14.33
N LEU A 112 5.66 -6.42 -14.59
CA LEU A 112 5.05 -6.55 -15.92
C LEU A 112 4.61 -5.17 -16.46
N LEU A 113 3.91 -4.37 -15.66
CA LEU A 113 3.52 -3.01 -16.03
C LEU A 113 4.73 -2.10 -16.30
N THR A 114 5.79 -2.24 -15.52
CA THR A 114 7.04 -1.48 -15.71
C THR A 114 7.73 -1.87 -17.02
N CYS A 115 7.67 -3.14 -17.40
CA CYS A 115 8.18 -3.63 -18.67
C CYS A 115 7.32 -3.13 -19.84
N LEU A 116 5.99 -3.24 -19.75
CA LEU A 116 5.07 -2.72 -20.79
C LEU A 116 5.24 -1.21 -21.04
N ALA A 117 5.60 -0.44 -20.02
CA ALA A 117 5.88 0.98 -20.18
C ALA A 117 7.07 1.29 -21.12
N CYS A 118 7.96 0.33 -21.39
CA CYS A 118 9.03 0.51 -22.38
C CYS A 118 8.51 0.52 -23.82
N LEU A 119 7.31 -0.01 -24.05
CA LEU A 119 6.63 -0.07 -25.35
C LEU A 119 5.67 1.11 -25.57
N ASP A 120 5.74 2.16 -24.76
CA ASP A 120 4.86 3.33 -24.89
C ASP A 120 5.23 4.18 -26.13
N PRO A 121 4.35 4.27 -27.15
CA PRO A 121 4.64 5.01 -28.36
C PRO A 121 4.50 6.53 -28.21
N ARG A 122 3.87 7.02 -27.11
CA ARG A 122 3.52 8.44 -26.93
C ARG A 122 4.72 9.38 -27.02
N ASP A 123 5.89 8.92 -26.61
CA ASP A 123 7.14 9.66 -26.69
C ASP A 123 8.20 8.91 -27.51
N LYS A 124 7.79 8.36 -28.66
CA LYS A 124 8.67 7.66 -29.61
C LYS A 124 9.50 6.55 -28.94
N PHE A 125 8.89 5.84 -28.00
CA PHE A 125 9.57 4.80 -27.21
C PHE A 125 10.79 5.30 -26.43
N SER A 126 10.74 6.53 -25.89
CA SER A 126 11.84 7.10 -25.08
C SER A 126 12.19 6.24 -23.84
N ASN A 127 11.22 5.47 -23.34
CA ASN A 127 11.41 4.52 -22.23
C ASN A 127 11.85 3.12 -22.68
N PHE A 128 12.12 2.91 -23.98
CA PHE A 128 12.54 1.63 -24.52
C PHE A 128 13.80 1.13 -23.82
N CYS A 129 13.79 -0.15 -23.48
CA CYS A 129 14.90 -0.78 -22.80
C CYS A 129 14.90 -2.26 -23.14
N GLU A 130 15.98 -2.72 -23.77
CA GLU A 130 16.16 -4.10 -24.21
C GLU A 130 16.04 -5.09 -23.06
N SER A 131 16.65 -4.78 -21.90
CA SER A 131 16.55 -5.65 -20.71
C SER A 131 15.10 -5.81 -20.22
N LYS A 132 14.29 -4.74 -20.27
CA LYS A 132 12.87 -4.81 -19.92
C LYS A 132 12.07 -5.63 -20.92
N LEU A 133 12.45 -5.58 -22.19
CA LEU A 133 11.82 -6.39 -23.24
C LEU A 133 12.14 -7.88 -23.05
N LEU A 134 13.39 -8.22 -22.73
CA LEU A 134 13.80 -9.57 -22.39
C LEU A 134 13.08 -10.09 -21.14
N ASN A 135 13.00 -9.29 -20.09
CA ASN A 135 12.22 -9.65 -18.89
C ASN A 135 10.75 -9.91 -19.23
N LEU A 136 10.15 -9.13 -20.15
CA LEU A 136 8.79 -9.37 -20.61
C LEU A 136 8.65 -10.71 -21.35
N ALA A 137 9.60 -11.06 -22.21
CA ALA A 137 9.63 -12.36 -22.87
C ALA A 137 9.84 -13.54 -21.89
N GLU A 138 10.57 -13.31 -20.79
CA GLU A 138 10.73 -14.29 -19.71
C GLU A 138 9.44 -14.48 -18.91
N LEU A 139 8.70 -13.39 -18.61
CA LEU A 139 7.40 -13.46 -17.95
C LEU A 139 6.37 -14.25 -18.78
N TYR A 140 6.44 -14.15 -20.11
CA TYR A 140 5.62 -14.90 -21.05
C TYR A 140 6.38 -16.10 -21.65
N SER A 141 7.02 -16.89 -20.79
CA SER A 141 7.92 -17.95 -21.26
C SER A 141 7.26 -19.04 -22.13
N CYS A 142 5.94 -19.19 -22.07
CA CYS A 142 5.18 -20.09 -22.94
C CYS A 142 4.97 -19.54 -24.35
N ASP A 143 5.01 -18.22 -24.53
CA ASP A 143 4.74 -17.56 -25.81
C ASP A 143 6.02 -17.27 -26.62
N PHE A 144 7.19 -17.30 -25.96
CA PHE A 144 8.50 -17.06 -26.59
C PHE A 144 9.40 -18.29 -26.50
N SER A 145 9.80 -18.83 -27.65
CA SER A 145 10.79 -19.90 -27.75
C SER A 145 12.19 -19.40 -27.37
N SER A 146 13.13 -20.34 -27.18
CA SER A 146 14.55 -19.98 -26.96
C SER A 146 15.15 -19.23 -28.15
N VAL A 147 14.65 -19.46 -29.37
CA VAL A 147 15.10 -18.76 -30.58
C VAL A 147 14.58 -17.33 -30.58
N ASP A 148 13.29 -17.12 -30.31
CA ASP A 148 12.69 -15.77 -30.26
C ASP A 148 13.40 -14.88 -29.23
N ARG A 149 13.77 -15.45 -28.07
CA ARG A 149 14.52 -14.72 -27.03
C ARG A 149 15.98 -14.43 -27.40
N MET A 150 16.57 -15.20 -28.31
CA MET A 150 17.89 -14.87 -28.87
C MET A 150 17.79 -13.75 -29.91
N GLU A 151 16.69 -13.67 -30.66
CA GLU A 151 16.46 -12.58 -31.63
C GLU A 151 16.13 -11.24 -30.97
N LEU A 152 15.68 -11.26 -29.70
CA LEU A 152 15.42 -10.07 -28.90
C LEU A 152 16.68 -9.47 -28.23
N LYS A 153 17.84 -10.14 -28.32
CA LYS A 153 19.16 -9.69 -27.83
C LYS A 153 19.99 -9.12 -28.98
#